data_AF-A0A957SJY0-F1
#
_entry.id   AF-A0A957SJY0-F1
#
_cell.length_a   1.000
_cell.length_b   1.000
_cell.length_c   1.000
_cell.angle_alpha   90.00
_cell.angle_beta   90.00
_cell.angle_gamma   90.00
#
_symmetry.space_group_name_H-M   'P 1'
#
loop_
_entity.id
_entity.type
_entity.pdbx_description
1 polymer ?
#
loop_
_entity_poly.entity_id
_entity_poly.type
_entity_poly.pdbx_seq_one_letter_code
_entity_poly.pdbx_strand_id
1 'polypeptide(L)'
;RTGSVVRLEQMTMNWVQTGYHAVEVVEEPGAFARRGGIVDIWPPNLDHPVRIDLFGDEIESLRVFDPATQRTERRISQVEIGPGCEALSKYGPAVLKRLNIQGDTLNAPDNLAQKEGLSPLQDPNLLLAIREELRLEVEH
;
A
#
# COMPACT_ATOMS: atom_id res chain seq x y z
N ARG A 1 -0.17 9.27 -9.63
CA ARG A 1 -0.79 9.30 -10.99
C ARG A 1 0.35 9.37 -12.00
N THR A 2 0.12 9.12 -13.29
CA THR A 2 1.15 9.41 -14.31
C THR A 2 1.54 10.90 -14.27
N GLY A 3 2.82 11.20 -14.44
CA GLY A 3 3.41 12.55 -14.31
C GLY A 3 3.57 13.05 -12.88
N SER A 4 3.24 12.24 -11.86
CA SER A 4 3.49 12.59 -10.46
C SER A 4 4.92 12.27 -10.07
N VAL A 5 5.53 13.14 -9.27
CA VAL A 5 6.83 12.91 -8.64
C VAL A 5 6.64 12.13 -7.33
N VAL A 6 7.40 11.06 -7.14
CA VAL A 6 7.36 10.20 -5.96
C VAL A 6 8.76 9.86 -5.46
N ARG A 7 8.92 9.85 -4.13
CA ARG A 7 10.15 9.33 -3.49
C ARG A 7 10.02 7.83 -3.29
N LEU A 8 10.65 7.07 -4.19
CA LEU A 8 10.53 5.62 -4.27
C LEU A 8 10.80 4.90 -2.95
N GLU A 9 11.88 5.28 -2.26
CA GLU A 9 12.27 4.68 -0.98
C GLU A 9 11.18 4.86 0.08
N GLN A 10 10.71 6.11 0.26
CA GLN A 10 9.63 6.42 1.20
C GLN A 10 8.34 5.66 0.85
N MET A 11 8.00 5.58 -0.44
CA MET A 11 6.81 4.87 -0.90
C MET A 11 6.89 3.38 -0.55
N THR A 12 8.01 2.72 -0.84
CA THR A 12 8.20 1.29 -0.52
C THR A 12 8.26 1.03 0.99
N MET A 13 8.86 1.94 1.78
CA MET A 13 8.84 1.85 3.24
C MET A 13 7.41 1.91 3.79
N ASN A 14 6.60 2.85 3.30
CA ASN A 14 5.20 2.97 3.72
C ASN A 14 4.39 1.72 3.35
N TRP A 15 4.67 1.07 2.21
CA TRP A 15 4.01 -0.18 1.86
C TRP A 15 4.38 -1.33 2.78
N VAL A 16 5.68 -1.49 3.11
CA VAL A 16 6.11 -2.49 4.09
C VAL A 16 5.41 -2.28 5.43
N GLN A 17 5.33 -1.02 5.87
CA GLN A 17 4.64 -0.66 7.10
C GLN A 17 3.15 -1.01 7.03
N THR A 18 2.48 -0.70 5.92
CA THR A 18 1.04 -0.97 5.72
C THR A 18 0.70 -2.41 5.35
N GLY A 19 1.66 -3.34 5.51
CA GLY A 19 1.43 -4.77 5.41
C GLY A 19 1.71 -5.39 4.05
N TYR A 20 2.33 -4.64 3.13
CA TYR A 20 2.90 -5.27 1.93
C TYR A 20 4.21 -5.98 2.26
N HIS A 21 4.53 -7.02 1.50
CA HIS A 21 5.82 -7.70 1.60
C HIS A 21 6.61 -7.59 0.30
N ALA A 22 7.92 -7.44 0.43
CA ALA A 22 8.82 -7.32 -0.72
C ALA A 22 9.14 -8.71 -1.28
N VAL A 23 9.03 -8.87 -2.59
CA VAL A 23 9.29 -10.11 -3.34
C VAL A 23 10.14 -9.84 -4.58
N GLU A 24 10.67 -10.90 -5.19
CA GLU A 24 11.40 -10.79 -6.46
C GLU A 24 10.46 -10.62 -7.65
N VAL A 25 9.32 -11.31 -7.63
CA VAL A 25 8.28 -11.30 -8.66
C VAL A 25 6.92 -11.24 -7.98
N VAL A 26 6.05 -10.34 -8.44
CA VAL A 26 4.70 -10.18 -7.89
C VAL A 26 3.78 -11.21 -8.54
N GLU A 27 3.37 -12.19 -7.75
CA GLU A 27 2.48 -13.30 -8.14
C GLU A 27 1.23 -13.40 -7.26
N GLU A 28 1.14 -12.63 -6.18
CA GLU A 28 0.00 -12.62 -5.26
C GLU A 28 -0.34 -11.21 -4.73
N PRO A 29 -1.59 -10.96 -4.32
CA PRO A 29 -2.00 -9.73 -3.66
C PRO A 29 -1.23 -9.47 -2.35
N GLY A 30 -1.02 -8.20 -2.03
CA GLY A 30 -0.25 -7.78 -0.84
C GLY A 30 1.27 -7.84 -1.04
N ALA A 31 1.74 -8.16 -2.24
CA ALA A 31 3.15 -8.19 -2.57
C ALA A 31 3.58 -6.97 -3.40
N PHE A 32 4.86 -6.60 -3.32
CA PHE A 32 5.48 -5.66 -4.26
C PHE A 32 6.92 -6.06 -4.59
N ALA A 33 7.38 -5.70 -5.79
CA ALA A 33 8.76 -5.91 -6.24
C ALA A 33 9.33 -4.59 -6.78
N ARG A 34 10.62 -4.36 -6.55
CA ARG A 34 11.35 -3.17 -7.06
C ARG A 34 12.55 -3.60 -7.88
N ARG A 35 12.66 -3.05 -9.09
CA ARG A 35 13.77 -3.29 -10.04
C ARG A 35 14.19 -1.97 -10.67
N GLY A 36 15.16 -1.29 -10.05
CA GLY A 36 15.58 0.04 -10.49
C GLY A 36 14.44 1.05 -10.43
N GLY A 37 14.09 1.63 -11.57
CA GLY A 37 12.95 2.54 -11.76
C GLY A 37 11.61 1.84 -12.01
N ILE A 38 11.54 0.51 -11.95
CA ILE A 38 10.29 -0.24 -12.12
C ILE A 38 9.84 -0.76 -10.77
N VAL A 39 8.56 -0.59 -10.47
CA VAL A 39 7.90 -1.15 -9.30
C VAL A 39 6.65 -1.90 -9.71
N ASP A 40 6.58 -3.17 -9.32
CA ASP A 40 5.35 -3.96 -9.41
C ASP A 40 4.70 -4.01 -8.05
N ILE A 41 3.39 -3.87 -7.99
CA ILE A 41 2.62 -3.96 -6.75
C ILE A 41 1.25 -4.57 -7.04
N TRP A 42 0.78 -5.43 -6.15
CA TRP A 42 -0.57 -5.97 -6.21
C TRP A 42 -1.40 -5.54 -5.00
N PRO A 43 -2.16 -4.45 -5.12
CA PRO A 43 -3.07 -4.04 -4.05
C PRO A 43 -4.16 -5.08 -3.82
N PRO A 44 -4.47 -5.48 -2.56
CA PRO A 44 -5.47 -6.49 -2.26
C PRO A 44 -6.89 -6.19 -2.77
N ASN A 45 -7.21 -4.92 -3.00
CA ASN A 45 -8.50 -4.46 -3.50
C ASN A 45 -8.61 -4.44 -5.04
N LEU A 46 -7.56 -4.88 -5.76
CA LEU A 46 -7.53 -4.92 -7.22
C LEU A 46 -7.41 -6.35 -7.73
N ASP A 47 -8.11 -6.63 -8.83
CA ASP A 47 -8.10 -7.95 -9.47
C ASP A 47 -6.75 -8.32 -10.09
N HIS A 48 -5.95 -7.32 -10.47
CA HIS A 48 -4.67 -7.50 -11.17
C HIS A 48 -3.59 -6.56 -10.64
N PRO A 49 -2.30 -6.97 -10.71
CA PRO A 49 -1.19 -6.15 -10.28
C PRO A 49 -0.92 -4.99 -11.24
N VAL A 50 -0.24 -3.96 -10.72
CA VAL A 50 0.12 -2.75 -11.42
C VAL A 50 1.64 -2.59 -11.44
N ARG A 51 2.19 -2.32 -12.63
CA ARG A 51 3.55 -1.89 -12.87
C ARG A 51 3.60 -0.37 -12.95
N ILE A 52 4.50 0.21 -12.18
CA ILE A 52 4.83 1.63 -12.13
C ILE A 52 6.23 1.78 -12.71
N ASP A 53 6.33 2.46 -13.85
CA ASP A 53 7.63 2.84 -14.42
C ASP A 53 7.96 4.28 -14.01
N LEU A 54 9.16 4.47 -13.49
CA LEU A 54 9.70 5.76 -13.10
C LEU A 54 10.90 6.14 -13.97
N PHE A 55 10.96 7.41 -14.33
CA PHE A 55 12.16 8.06 -14.87
C PHE A 55 12.68 9.05 -13.82
N GLY A 56 13.72 8.65 -13.10
CA GLY A 56 14.13 9.36 -11.89
C GLY A 56 13.08 9.19 -10.79
N ASP A 57 12.45 10.29 -10.40
CA ASP A 57 11.37 10.35 -9.41
C ASP A 57 9.99 10.55 -10.05
N GLU A 58 9.89 10.73 -11.37
CA GLU A 58 8.62 10.93 -12.07
C GLU A 58 8.01 9.60 -12.55
N ILE A 59 6.70 9.41 -12.31
CA ILE A 59 5.95 8.28 -12.85
C ILE A 59 5.72 8.49 -14.34
N GLU A 60 6.47 7.79 -15.18
CA GLU A 60 6.34 7.81 -16.63
C GLU A 60 5.10 7.04 -17.10
N SER A 61 4.83 5.88 -16.50
CA SER A 61 3.64 5.09 -16.87
C SER A 61 3.14 4.17 -15.78
N LEU A 62 1.84 3.86 -15.85
CA LEU A 62 1.16 2.90 -15.01
C LEU A 62 0.50 1.85 -15.90
N ARG A 63 0.70 0.57 -15.60
CA ARG A 63 0.25 -0.54 -16.44
C ARG A 63 -0.32 -1.66 -15.59
N VAL A 64 -1.50 -2.15 -15.94
CA VAL A 64 -1.98 -3.43 -15.44
C VAL A 64 -1.26 -4.53 -16.19
N PHE A 65 -0.84 -5.58 -15.50
CA PHE A 65 -0.13 -6.71 -16.10
C PHE A 65 -0.67 -8.05 -15.60
N ASP A 66 -0.51 -9.07 -16.42
CA ASP A 66 -0.85 -10.45 -16.08
C ASP A 66 0.26 -11.03 -15.16
N PRO A 67 -0.06 -11.47 -13.93
CA PRO A 67 0.93 -11.97 -12.98
C PRO A 67 1.60 -13.28 -13.45
N ALA A 68 0.92 -14.13 -14.23
CA ALA A 68 1.47 -15.39 -14.70
C ALA A 68 2.46 -15.17 -15.87
N THR A 69 2.13 -14.24 -16.78
CA THR A 69 2.97 -13.99 -17.97
C THR A 69 3.91 -12.81 -17.82
N GLN A 70 3.73 -11.98 -16.79
CA GLN A 70 4.47 -10.74 -16.52
C GLN A 70 4.37 -9.71 -17.68
N ARG A 71 3.33 -9.84 -18.51
CA ARG A 71 3.09 -8.98 -19.69
C ARG A 71 2.06 -7.92 -19.37
N THR A 72 2.30 -6.71 -19.88
CA THR A 72 1.31 -5.62 -19.84
C THR A 72 0.04 -6.02 -20.58
N GLU A 73 -1.10 -5.79 -19.93
CA GLU A 73 -2.42 -5.94 -20.54
C GLU A 73 -2.93 -4.59 -21.04
N ARG A 74 -2.87 -3.55 -20.19
CA ARG A 74 -3.39 -2.21 -20.51
C ARG A 74 -2.71 -1.11 -19.70
N ARG A 75 -2.75 0.12 -20.22
CA ARG A 75 -2.31 1.33 -19.53
C ARG A 75 -3.42 1.94 -18.69
N ILE A 76 -3.06 2.59 -17.59
CA ILE A 76 -3.96 3.38 -16.73
C ILE A 76 -3.32 4.73 -16.42
N SER A 77 -4.13 5.73 -16.06
CA SER A 77 -3.65 7.08 -15.69
C SER A 77 -3.44 7.27 -14.19
N GLN A 78 -4.07 6.42 -13.38
CA GLN A 78 -4.02 6.44 -11.92
C GLN A 78 -4.24 5.04 -11.36
N VAL A 79 -3.63 4.77 -10.21
CA VAL A 79 -3.96 3.68 -9.30
C VAL A 79 -4.08 4.24 -7.88
N GLU A 80 -4.97 3.66 -7.08
CA GLU A 80 -5.06 3.89 -5.64
C GLU A 80 -4.55 2.62 -4.93
N ILE A 81 -3.63 2.80 -3.99
CA ILE A 81 -2.94 1.71 -3.31
C ILE A 81 -3.31 1.79 -1.83
N GLY A 82 -4.24 0.94 -1.41
CA GLY A 82 -4.62 0.79 -0.01
C GLY A 82 -3.61 -0.08 0.76
N PRO A 83 -3.87 -0.38 2.05
CA PRO A 83 -3.02 -1.27 2.85
C PRO A 83 -2.86 -2.67 2.24
N GLY A 84 -1.70 -3.29 2.45
CA GLY A 84 -1.36 -4.61 1.87
C GLY A 84 -1.93 -5.80 2.65
N CYS A 85 -2.43 -5.56 3.86
CA CYS A 85 -3.02 -6.60 4.70
C CYS A 85 -4.54 -6.40 4.80
N GLU A 86 -5.34 -7.38 4.34
CA GLU A 86 -6.81 -7.39 4.46
C GLU A 86 -7.24 -7.22 5.92
N ALA A 87 -6.44 -7.77 6.82
CA ALA A 87 -6.56 -7.67 8.25
C ALA A 87 -6.61 -6.20 8.72
N LEU A 88 -5.70 -5.32 8.26
CA LEU A 88 -5.80 -3.86 8.51
C LEU A 88 -7.09 -3.23 7.95
N SER A 89 -7.70 -3.84 6.93
CA SER A 89 -9.01 -3.46 6.41
C SER A 89 -10.18 -4.07 7.23
N LYS A 90 -9.96 -5.19 7.92
CA LYS A 90 -10.93 -5.98 8.71
C LYS A 90 -11.03 -5.57 10.18
N TYR A 91 -9.96 -5.09 10.80
CA TYR A 91 -9.88 -4.89 12.26
C TYR A 91 -10.65 -3.68 12.85
N GLY A 92 -11.46 -3.01 12.02
CA GLY A 92 -12.61 -2.26 12.48
C GLY A 92 -12.33 -1.17 13.54
N PRO A 93 -13.35 -0.76 14.33
CA PRO A 93 -13.32 0.43 15.19
C PRO A 93 -12.21 0.46 16.26
N ALA A 94 -11.65 -0.69 16.65
CA ALA A 94 -10.65 -0.77 17.72
C ALA A 94 -9.27 -0.24 17.27
N VAL A 95 -8.88 -0.55 16.03
CA VAL A 95 -7.69 0.00 15.38
C VAL A 95 -7.86 1.51 15.16
N LEU A 96 -9.04 1.94 14.69
CA LEU A 96 -9.37 3.36 14.49
C LEU A 96 -9.31 4.17 15.80
N LYS A 97 -9.79 3.60 16.91
CA LYS A 97 -9.76 4.23 18.24
C LYS A 97 -8.34 4.36 18.81
N ARG A 98 -7.48 3.35 18.62
CA ARG A 98 -6.05 3.41 19.01
C ARG A 98 -5.26 4.41 18.17
N LEU A 99 -5.70 4.61 16.93
CA LEU A 99 -5.12 5.57 15.99
C LEU A 99 -5.64 7.00 16.13
N ASN A 100 -6.57 7.24 17.04
CA ASN A 100 -7.21 8.55 17.24
C ASN A 100 -7.84 9.12 15.96
N ILE A 101 -8.33 8.25 15.07
CA ILE A 101 -9.04 8.59 13.83
C ILE A 101 -10.47 9.00 14.20
N GLN A 102 -10.86 10.21 13.79
CA GLN A 102 -12.19 10.77 13.98
C GLN A 102 -13.10 10.44 12.76
N GLY A 103 -14.29 9.88 13.02
CA GLY A 103 -15.32 9.62 12.01
C GLY A 103 -15.33 8.21 11.39
N ASP A 104 -16.17 8.03 10.37
CA ASP A 104 -16.54 6.71 9.81
C ASP A 104 -15.54 6.14 8.79
N THR A 105 -14.56 6.94 8.33
CA THR A 105 -13.62 6.53 7.27
C THR A 105 -12.21 7.08 7.50
N LEU A 106 -11.20 6.31 7.08
CA LEU A 106 -9.78 6.69 7.17
C LEU A 106 -9.44 7.98 6.41
N ASN A 107 -10.19 8.29 5.34
CA ASN A 107 -9.95 9.42 4.44
C ASN A 107 -10.74 10.70 4.80
N ALA A 108 -11.42 10.72 5.95
CA ALA A 108 -12.16 11.91 6.37
C ALA A 108 -11.20 13.12 6.52
N PRO A 109 -11.63 14.35 6.18
CA PRO A 109 -10.79 15.54 6.26
C PRO A 109 -10.16 15.75 7.63
N ASP A 110 -10.88 15.41 8.70
CA ASP A 110 -10.43 15.51 10.09
C ASP A 110 -9.28 14.54 10.43
N ASN A 111 -9.16 13.44 9.68
CA ASN A 111 -8.06 12.47 9.78
C ASN A 111 -6.83 12.85 8.97
N LEU A 112 -7.02 13.70 7.95
CA LEU A 112 -5.96 14.25 7.13
C LEU A 112 -5.41 15.55 7.70
N ALA A 113 -6.20 16.25 8.54
CA ALA A 113 -5.90 17.58 9.05
C ALA A 113 -5.26 17.60 10.45
N GLN A 114 -4.83 16.45 11.01
CA GLN A 114 -4.04 16.46 12.24
C GLN A 114 -2.63 17.00 11.95
N LYS A 115 -2.46 18.28 12.30
CA LYS A 115 -1.19 18.99 12.45
C LYS A 115 -0.16 18.17 13.23
N GLU A 116 1.04 18.08 12.66
CA GLU A 116 2.32 17.69 13.28
C GLU A 116 2.57 16.22 13.71
N GLY A 117 1.74 15.26 13.31
CA GLY A 117 2.04 13.83 13.50
C GLY A 117 1.73 13.05 12.24
N LEU A 118 2.66 12.17 11.83
CA LEU A 118 2.46 11.23 10.72
C LEU A 118 1.09 10.56 10.85
N SER A 119 0.37 10.44 9.73
CA SER A 119 -0.91 9.73 9.71
C SER A 119 -0.77 8.39 10.46
N PRO A 120 -1.79 7.94 11.18
CA PRO A 120 -1.94 6.57 11.64
C PRO A 120 -1.41 5.46 10.72
N LEU A 121 -1.61 5.59 9.41
CA LEU A 121 -1.15 4.66 8.37
C LEU A 121 0.33 4.85 8.01
N GLN A 122 0.97 5.85 8.58
CA GLN A 122 2.36 6.21 8.44
C GLN A 122 3.12 6.01 9.77
N ASP A 123 2.48 5.51 10.83
CA ASP A 123 3.15 5.07 12.06
C ASP A 123 3.58 3.60 11.93
N PRO A 124 4.89 3.32 11.79
CA PRO A 124 5.41 1.97 11.60
C PRO A 124 5.17 1.07 12.81
N ASN A 125 5.19 1.64 14.02
CA ASN A 125 5.09 0.89 15.26
C ASN A 125 3.67 0.40 15.49
N LEU A 126 2.68 1.21 15.13
CA LEU A 126 1.31 0.81 15.26
C LEU A 126 0.92 -0.23 14.21
N LEU A 127 1.40 -0.12 12.98
CA LEU A 127 1.12 -1.16 11.98
C LEU A 127 1.78 -2.50 12.35
N LEU A 128 2.97 -2.46 12.96
CA LEU A 128 3.62 -3.64 13.54
C LEU A 128 2.83 -4.20 14.73
N ALA A 129 2.35 -3.34 15.64
CA ALA A 129 1.55 -3.75 16.78
C ALA A 129 0.24 -4.42 16.35
N ILE A 130 -0.42 -3.86 15.33
CA ILE A 130 -1.60 -4.48 14.73
C ILE A 130 -1.19 -5.84 14.19
N ARG A 131 -0.19 -5.93 13.31
CA ARG A 131 0.28 -7.20 12.73
C ARG A 131 0.53 -8.31 13.77
N GLU A 132 1.18 -7.99 14.88
CA GLU A 132 1.43 -8.95 15.97
C GLU A 132 0.13 -9.39 16.67
N GLU A 133 -0.81 -8.47 16.89
CA GLU A 133 -2.13 -8.78 17.48
C GLU A 133 -2.91 -9.76 16.57
N LEU A 134 -2.83 -9.61 15.25
CA LEU A 134 -3.53 -10.50 14.29
C LEU A 134 -2.88 -11.87 14.21
N ARG A 135 -1.54 -11.90 14.28
CA ARG A 135 -0.77 -13.13 14.31
C ARG A 135 -1.18 -14.00 15.51
N LEU A 136 -1.42 -13.37 16.66
CA LEU A 136 -1.83 -14.05 17.89
C LEU A 136 -3.29 -14.57 17.84
N GLU A 137 -4.17 -13.89 17.11
CA GLU A 137 -5.57 -14.33 16.92
C GLU A 137 -5.72 -15.49 15.93
N VAL A 138 -4.87 -15.59 14.91
CA VAL A 138 -4.90 -16.69 13.92
C VAL A 138 -4.29 -17.99 14.47
N GLU A 139 -3.45 -17.89 15.50
CA GLU A 139 -2.84 -19.06 16.19
C GLU A 139 -3.78 -19.68 17.27
N HIS A 140 -5.03 -19.21 17.43
CA HIS A 140 -6.06 -19.76 18.33
C HIS A 140 -7.36 -20.10 17.59
#